data_AF-A0A1F7QP97-F1
#
_entry.id   AF-A0A1F7QP97-F1
#
_cell.length_a   1.000
_cell.length_b   1.000
_cell.length_c   1.000
_cell.angle_alpha   90.00
_cell.angle_beta   90.00
_cell.angle_gamma   90.00
#
_symmetry.space_group_name_H-M   'P 1'
#
loop_
_entity.id
_entity.type
_entity.pdbx_description
1 polymer ?
#
loop_
_entity_poly.entity_id
_entity_poly.type
_entity_poly.pdbx_seq_one_letter_code
_entity_poly.pdbx_strand_id
1 'polypeptide(L)' 'MKVIEIRKMPVNELIKTSNVLRDEIIDSKKRVHMGETTNNRIIRKKRKDLARVLTVMREQLEKENA' A
#
# COMPACT_ATOMS: atom_id res chain seq x y z
N MET A 1 -0.46 6.38 5.13
CA MET A 1 -1.38 5.77 6.12
C MET A 1 -0.69 5.65 7.46
N LYS A 2 -1.42 5.89 8.56
CA LYS A 2 -0.92 5.61 9.90
C LYS A 2 -1.13 4.12 10.21
N VAL A 3 -0.16 3.49 10.85
CA VAL A 3 -0.21 2.03 11.16
C VAL A 3 -1.40 1.69 12.06
N ILE A 4 -1.80 2.61 12.94
CA ILE A 4 -2.94 2.45 13.85
C ILE A 4 -4.26 2.25 13.08
N GLU A 5 -4.43 2.94 11.95
CA GLU A 5 -5.63 2.82 11.11
C GLU A 5 -5.63 1.50 10.35
N ILE A 6 -4.47 1.08 9.83
CA ILE A 6 -4.32 -0.18 9.09
C ILE A 6 -4.65 -1.40 9.98
N ARG A 7 -4.26 -1.37 11.26
CA ARG A 7 -4.54 -2.46 12.21
C ARG A 7 -6.02 -2.67 12.52
N LYS A 8 -6.87 -1.67 12.29
CA LYS A 8 -8.32 -1.76 12.53
C LYS A 8 -9.06 -2.40 11.35
N MET A 9 -8.41 -2.54 10.19
CA MET A 9 -9.04 -3.13 9.01
C MET A 9 -9.01 -4.66 9.07
N PRO A 10 -10.06 -5.36 8.58
CA PRO A 10 -10.05 -6.80 8.39
C PRO A 10 -9.12 -7.21 7.23
N VAL A 11 -8.62 -8.45 7.26
CA VAL A 11 -7.70 -9.01 6.25
C VAL A 11 -8.22 -8.83 4.82
N ASN A 12 -9.52 -9.01 4.60
CA ASN A 12 -10.15 -8.82 3.28
C ASN A 12 -10.03 -7.39 2.75
N GLU A 13 -10.11 -6.39 3.62
CA GLU A 13 -9.91 -4.99 3.24
C GLU A 13 -8.43 -4.66 3.04
N LEU A 14 -7.52 -5.29 3.79
CA LEU A 14 -6.08 -5.17 3.56
C LEU A 14 -5.68 -5.72 2.19
N ILE A 15 -6.28 -6.81 1.74
CA ILE A 15 -6.05 -7.36 0.40
C ILE A 15 -6.51 -6.37 -0.67
N LYS A 16 -7.74 -5.84 -0.55
CA LYS A 16 -8.28 -4.84 -1.50
C LYS A 16 -7.41 -3.59 -1.57
N THR A 17 -7.06 -3.03 -0.42
CA THR A 17 -6.20 -1.84 -0.33
C THR A 17 -4.80 -2.11 -0.88
N SER A 18 -4.25 -3.32 -0.70
CA SER A 18 -2.95 -3.68 -1.28
C SER A 18 -2.97 -3.68 -2.81
N ASN A 19 -4.05 -4.15 -3.44
CA ASN A 19 -4.19 -4.16 -4.89
C ASN A 19 -4.35 -2.74 -5.44
N VAL A 20 -5.22 -1.93 -4.83
CA VAL A 20 -5.40 -0.52 -5.19
C VAL A 20 -4.08 0.24 -5.10
N LEU A 21 -3.32 0.06 -4.02
CA LEU A 21 -2.02 0.73 -3.86
C LEU A 21 -0.99 0.28 -4.91
N ARG A 22 -1.05 -0.96 -5.40
CA ARG A 22 -0.18 -1.43 -6.49
C ARG A 22 -0.54 -0.77 -7.82
N ASP A 23 -1.83 -0.72 -8.15
CA ASP A 23 -2.32 -0.09 -9.39
C ASP A 23 -1.97 1.41 -9.41
N GLU A 24 -2.23 2.09 -8.29
CA GLU A 24 -1.88 3.50 -8.15
C GLU A 24 -0.37 3.77 -8.29
N ILE A 25 0.50 2.85 -7.85
CA ILE A 25 1.95 2.96 -8.04
C ILE A 25 2.30 2.83 -9.51
N ILE A 26 1.67 1.90 -10.23
CA ILE A 26 1.89 1.69 -11.66
C ILE A 26 1.47 2.94 -12.43
N ASP A 27 0.30 3.49 -12.15
CA ASP A 27 -0.19 4.70 -12.81
C ASP A 27 0.69 5.91 -12.49
N SER A 28 1.09 6.06 -11.23
CA SER A 28 2.01 7.15 -10.85
C SER A 28 3.36 7.04 -11.57
N LYS A 29 3.88 5.83 -11.78
CA LYS A 29 5.10 5.61 -12.57
C LYS A 29 4.90 5.95 -14.04
N LYS A 30 3.76 5.57 -14.64
CA LYS A 30 3.43 5.90 -16.03
C LYS A 30 3.40 7.42 -16.24
N ARG A 31 2.71 8.15 -15.36
CA ARG A 31 2.64 9.63 -15.41
C ARG A 31 4.01 10.30 -15.26
N VAL A 32 4.89 9.74 -14.43
CA VAL A 32 6.27 10.24 -14.30
C VAL A 32 7.06 9.98 -15.57
N HIS A 33 6.91 8.79 -16.17
CA HIS A 33 7.60 8.44 -17.41
C HIS A 33 7.12 9.27 -18.61
N MET A 34 5.82 9.56 -18.68
CA MET A 34 5.22 10.43 -19.70
C MET A 34 5.52 11.92 -19.49
N GLY A 35 6.19 12.29 -18.38
CA GLY A 35 6.52 13.68 -18.07
C GLY A 35 5.34 14.52 -17.57
N GLU A 36 4.16 13.93 -17.41
CA GLU A 36 2.95 14.60 -16.89
C GLU A 36 3.12 15.02 -15.43
N THR A 37 3.99 14.34 -14.67
CA THR A 37 4.26 14.64 -13.27
C THR A 37 5.73 14.45 -12.92
N THR A 38 6.33 15.38 -12.18
CA THR A 38 7.72 15.29 -11.72
C THR A 38 7.83 14.86 -10.24
N ASN A 39 6.70 14.71 -9.56
CA ASN A 39 6.67 14.50 -8.12
C ASN A 39 6.88 13.02 -7.73
N ASN A 40 8.15 12.60 -7.74
CA ASN A 40 8.58 11.26 -7.32
C ASN A 40 8.31 10.95 -5.84
N ARG A 41 8.03 11.95 -5.00
CA ARG A 41 7.73 11.75 -3.57
C ARG A 41 6.41 11.02 -3.37
N ILE A 42 5.46 11.16 -4.30
CA ILE A 42 4.16 10.49 -4.26
C ILE A 42 4.36 8.97 -4.38
N ILE A 43 5.16 8.52 -5.35
CA ILE A 43 5.50 7.09 -5.53
C ILE A 43 6.17 6.54 -4.27
N ARG A 44 7.10 7.29 -3.67
CA ARG A 44 7.78 6.88 -2.43
C ARG A 44 6.81 6.75 -1.26
N LYS A 45 5.86 7.68 -1.11
CA LYS A 45 4.84 7.64 -0.06
C LYS A 45 3.95 6.41 -0.23
N LYS A 46 3.43 6.16 -1.44
CA LYS A 46 2.58 5.00 -1.76
C LYS A 46 3.29 3.67 -1.54
N ARG A 47 4.58 3.56 -1.90
CA ARG A 47 5.39 2.36 -1.60
C ARG A 47 5.54 2.09 -0.11
N LYS A 48 5.78 3.14 0.70
CA LYS A 48 5.85 3.00 2.15
C LYS A 48 4.50 2.60 2.76
N ASP A 49 3.40 3.11 2.21
CA ASP A 49 2.06 2.72 2.64
C ASP A 49 1.74 1.26 2.29
N LEU A 50 2.08 0.81 1.08
CA LEU A 50 1.96 -0.59 0.67
C LEU A 50 2.76 -1.53 1.59
N ALA A 51 4.01 -1.16 1.91
CA ALA A 51 4.83 -1.96 2.82
C ALA A 51 4.18 -2.12 4.20
N ARG A 52 3.61 -1.06 4.75
CA ARG A 52 2.91 -1.10 6.05
C ARG A 52 1.67 -2.00 6.00
N VAL A 53 0.89 -1.93 4.92
CA VAL A 53 -0.30 -2.79 4.73
C VAL A 53 0.10 -4.26 4.71
N LEU A 54 1.15 -4.61 3.96
CA LEU A 54 1.63 -5.99 3.87
C LEU A 54 2.21 -6.49 5.20
N THR A 55 2.89 -5.63 5.98
CA THR A 55 3.39 -5.99 7.32
C THR A 55 2.24 -6.35 8.26
N VAL A 56 1.22 -5.49 8.35
CA VAL A 56 0.07 -5.74 9.23
C VAL A 56 -0.73 -6.96 8.78
N MET A 57 -0.90 -7.14 7.47
CA MET A 57 -1.56 -8.32 6.92
C MET A 57 -0.82 -9.61 7.32
N ARG A 58 0.51 -9.61 7.25
CA ARG A 58 1.32 -10.74 7.71
C ARG A 58 1.20 -10.98 9.22
N GLU A 59 1.24 -9.92 10.03
CA GLU A 59 1.02 -10.01 11.48
C GLU A 59 -0.34 -10.65 11.83
N GLN A 60 -1.40 -10.32 11.08
CA GLN A 60 -2.74 -10.89 11.29
C GLN A 60 -2.79 -12.37 10.91
N LEU A 61 -2.21 -12.75 9.77
CA LEU A 61 -2.16 -14.14 9.33
C LEU A 61 -1.29 -15.02 10.26
N GLU A 62 -0.19 -14.49 10.80
CA GLU A 62 0.63 -15.23 11.77
C GLU A 62 -0.12 -15.44 13.09
N LYS A 63 -0.99 -14.52 13.50
CA LYS A 63 -1.87 -14.69 14.68
C LYS A 63 -3.00 -15.69 14.47
N GLU A 64 -3.49 -15.85 13.25
CA GLU A 64 -4.52 -16.85 12.93
C GLU A 64 -3.95 -18.28 12.91
N ASN A 65 -2.64 -18.42 12.65
CA ASN A 65 -1.94 -19.71 12.56
C ASN A 65 -1.25 -20.15 13.86
N ALA A 66 -1.22 -19.30 14.90
CA ALA A 66 -0.57 -19.56 16.20
C ALA A 66 -1.60 -19.89 17.28
#